data_AF-A0A3B9L558-F1
#
_entry.id   AF-A0A3B9L558-F1
#
_cell.length_a   1.000
_cell.length_b   1.000
_cell.length_c   1.000
_cell.angle_alpha   90.00
_cell.angle_beta   90.00
_cell.angle_gamma   90.00
#
_symmetry.space_group_name_H-M   'P 1'
#
loop_
_entity.id
_entity.type
_entity.pdbx_description
1 polymer ?
#
loop_
_entity_poly.entity_id
_entity_poly.type
_entity_poly.pdbx_seq_one_letter_code
_entity_poly.pdbx_strand_id
1 'polypeptide(L)'
;MSALHDLLTSYRASSKTEREKGTYFELLIKDFLKNDPTYSPNFSDVWTYAEWAGTQGFNNEGINKQDSGIDLVAKLAEEDGYCAIQCKFYDENHRIQKSDLDKFFTASGKKEFSRRLVVDTTRKEWSSLAEEALIGQTIPVQRIGLAELEHSPIDWSVYQPNTVKLKAKKQLREHQSAALEAVKKGLSEADRGKLIMACGTGKTFTGLKIAETLAGSGKQVLFLVPSLSLMSQTITEWTIETSTPLRSFSVCSDNQVGKRKNGDDLADINIHDLAYPA
;
A
#
# COMPACT_ATOMS: atom_id res chain seq x y z
N MET A 1 -3.27 -10.46 18.89
CA MET A 1 -3.13 -10.85 17.47
C MET A 1 -4.17 -10.06 16.67
N SER A 2 -3.83 -9.66 15.45
CA SER A 2 -4.72 -8.89 14.58
C SER A 2 -5.70 -9.84 13.87
N ALA A 3 -6.88 -9.33 13.48
CA ALA A 3 -7.86 -10.13 12.73
C ALA A 3 -7.28 -10.66 11.40
N LEU A 4 -6.39 -9.89 10.76
CA LEU A 4 -5.67 -10.34 9.56
C LEU A 4 -4.72 -11.52 9.87
N HIS A 5 -3.99 -11.47 10.99
CA HIS A 5 -3.11 -12.57 11.38
C HIS A 5 -3.90 -13.87 11.60
N ASP A 6 -5.06 -13.79 12.25
CA ASP A 6 -5.94 -14.95 12.47
C ASP A 6 -6.46 -15.50 11.13
N LEU A 7 -6.86 -14.62 10.21
CA LEU A 7 -7.29 -14.97 8.86
C LEU A 7 -6.18 -15.68 8.07
N LEU A 8 -4.97 -15.11 8.01
CA LEU A 8 -3.83 -15.70 7.31
C LEU A 8 -3.42 -17.04 7.92
N THR A 9 -3.48 -17.15 9.25
CA THR A 9 -3.23 -18.42 9.95
C THR A 9 -4.27 -19.48 9.57
N SER A 10 -5.55 -19.09 9.44
CA SER A 10 -6.61 -19.99 8.99
C SER A 10 -6.37 -20.50 7.56
N TYR A 11 -5.85 -19.67 6.65
CA TYR A 11 -5.50 -20.08 5.29
C TYR A 11 -4.36 -21.10 5.28
N ARG A 12 -3.31 -20.87 6.08
CA ARG A 12 -2.18 -21.80 6.23
C ARG A 12 -2.64 -23.15 6.80
N ALA A 13 -3.56 -23.14 7.75
CA ALA A 13 -4.05 -24.36 8.40
C ALA A 13 -5.07 -25.15 7.55
N SER A 14 -5.88 -24.46 6.76
CA SER A 14 -6.95 -25.09 5.95
C SER A 14 -6.50 -25.56 4.58
N SER A 15 -5.41 -25.01 4.04
CA SER A 15 -4.89 -25.40 2.73
C SER A 15 -4.31 -26.81 2.73
N LYS A 16 -4.69 -27.64 1.74
CA LYS A 16 -4.13 -28.99 1.56
C LYS A 16 -2.87 -29.00 0.70
N THR A 17 -2.66 -27.92 -0.07
CA THR A 17 -1.51 -27.78 -0.99
C THR A 17 -0.97 -26.35 -0.98
N GLU A 18 0.30 -26.18 -1.34
CA GLU A 18 0.91 -24.86 -1.51
C GLU A 18 0.19 -24.01 -2.56
N ARG A 19 -0.36 -24.65 -3.61
CA ARG A 19 -1.13 -23.97 -4.66
C ARG A 19 -2.44 -23.40 -4.12
N GLU A 20 -3.17 -24.19 -3.35
CA GLU A 20 -4.42 -23.76 -2.72
C GLU A 20 -4.16 -22.62 -1.73
N LYS A 21 -3.11 -22.75 -0.92
CA LYS A 21 -2.64 -21.71 0.00
C LYS A 21 -2.36 -20.40 -0.73
N GLY A 22 -1.60 -20.47 -1.83
CA GLY A 22 -1.33 -19.34 -2.72
C GLY A 22 -2.60 -18.71 -3.26
N THR A 23 -3.54 -19.53 -3.76
CA THR A 23 -4.81 -19.06 -4.32
C THR A 23 -5.63 -18.27 -3.30
N TYR A 24 -5.67 -18.69 -2.03
CA TYR A 24 -6.36 -17.93 -0.98
C TYR A 24 -5.76 -16.54 -0.77
N PHE A 25 -4.44 -16.42 -0.78
CA PHE A 25 -3.77 -15.15 -0.64
C PHE A 25 -3.92 -14.28 -1.89
N GLU A 26 -3.83 -14.85 -3.09
CA GLU A 26 -4.07 -14.14 -4.35
C GLU A 26 -5.46 -13.50 -4.39
N LEU A 27 -6.50 -14.22 -3.96
CA LEU A 27 -7.86 -13.67 -3.87
C LEU A 27 -7.95 -12.54 -2.85
N LEU A 28 -7.30 -12.69 -1.68
CA LEU A 28 -7.21 -11.62 -0.67
C LEU A 28 -6.53 -10.37 -1.23
N ILE A 29 -5.42 -10.51 -1.96
CA ILE A 29 -4.72 -9.37 -2.56
C ILE A 29 -5.55 -8.74 -3.68
N LYS A 30 -6.23 -9.54 -4.52
CA LYS A 30 -7.14 -9.02 -5.53
C LYS A 30 -8.24 -8.16 -4.91
N ASP A 31 -8.85 -8.62 -3.82
CA ASP A 31 -9.88 -7.87 -3.10
C ASP A 31 -9.31 -6.63 -2.39
N PHE A 32 -8.13 -6.75 -1.79
CA PHE A 32 -7.42 -5.63 -1.17
C PHE A 32 -7.16 -4.50 -2.19
N LEU A 33 -6.56 -4.82 -3.35
CA LEU A 33 -6.22 -3.83 -4.37
C LEU A 33 -7.47 -3.15 -4.97
N LYS A 34 -8.62 -3.82 -4.95
CA LYS A 34 -9.89 -3.26 -5.44
C LYS A 34 -10.64 -2.40 -4.42
N ASN A 35 -10.34 -2.52 -3.13
CA ASN A 35 -11.16 -1.93 -2.07
C ASN A 35 -10.40 -1.03 -1.10
N ASP A 36 -9.07 -1.17 -0.98
CA ASP A 36 -8.28 -0.29 -0.14
C ASP A 36 -8.23 1.13 -0.75
N PRO A 37 -8.64 2.19 -0.02
CA PRO A 37 -8.67 3.56 -0.54
C PRO A 37 -7.30 4.10 -0.99
N THR A 38 -6.20 3.54 -0.47
CA THR A 38 -4.84 3.92 -0.84
C THR A 38 -4.46 3.36 -2.21
N TYR A 39 -4.92 2.14 -2.53
CA TYR A 39 -4.47 1.41 -3.72
C TYR A 39 -5.50 1.35 -4.85
N SER A 40 -6.79 1.23 -4.52
CA SER A 40 -7.86 1.12 -5.51
C SER A 40 -7.94 2.26 -6.53
N PRO A 41 -7.62 3.53 -6.21
CA PRO A 41 -7.60 4.58 -7.22
C PRO A 41 -6.54 4.37 -8.32
N ASN A 42 -5.49 3.59 -8.05
CA ASN A 42 -4.42 3.33 -9.03
C ASN A 42 -4.83 2.32 -10.11
N PHE A 43 -5.91 1.58 -9.90
CA PHE A 43 -6.30 0.45 -10.76
C PHE A 43 -7.76 0.55 -11.20
N SER A 44 -7.99 0.38 -12.51
CA SER A 44 -9.35 0.34 -13.06
C SER A 44 -10.01 -1.04 -12.95
N ASP A 45 -9.20 -2.11 -12.97
CA ASP A 45 -9.65 -3.47 -12.69
C ASP A 45 -8.46 -4.36 -12.30
N VAL A 46 -8.74 -5.49 -11.67
CA VAL A 46 -7.75 -6.47 -11.20
C VAL A 46 -8.24 -7.88 -11.50
N TRP A 47 -7.37 -8.71 -12.09
CA TRP A 47 -7.66 -10.08 -12.47
C TRP A 47 -6.58 -11.03 -11.95
N THR A 48 -6.92 -12.31 -11.85
CA THR A 48 -5.89 -13.35 -11.88
C THR A 48 -5.19 -13.34 -13.23
N TYR A 49 -3.94 -13.80 -13.28
CA TYR A 49 -3.20 -13.86 -14.56
C TYR A 49 -3.94 -14.66 -15.64
N ALA A 50 -4.63 -15.75 -15.25
CA ALA A 50 -5.40 -16.59 -16.17
C ALA A 50 -6.63 -15.86 -16.74
N GLU A 51 -7.35 -15.12 -15.90
CA GLU A 51 -8.48 -14.27 -16.33
C GLU A 51 -8.00 -13.19 -17.30
N TRP A 52 -6.97 -12.43 -16.92
CA TRP A 52 -6.40 -11.36 -17.75
C TRP A 52 -5.96 -11.89 -19.12
N ALA A 53 -5.21 -12.99 -19.15
CA ALA A 53 -4.70 -13.52 -20.40
C ALA A 53 -5.82 -14.01 -21.34
N GLY A 54 -6.93 -14.51 -20.78
CA GLY A 54 -8.15 -14.78 -21.53
C GLY A 54 -8.76 -13.52 -22.16
N THR A 55 -8.78 -12.38 -21.44
CA THR A 55 -9.26 -11.10 -22.00
C THR A 55 -8.41 -10.58 -23.15
N GLN A 56 -7.11 -10.91 -23.19
CA GLN A 56 -6.20 -10.52 -24.26
C GLN A 56 -6.32 -11.40 -25.51
N GLY A 57 -7.22 -12.39 -25.51
CA GLY A 57 -7.37 -13.32 -26.63
C GLY A 57 -6.24 -14.35 -26.72
N PHE A 58 -5.42 -14.50 -25.67
CA PHE A 58 -4.54 -15.66 -25.54
C PHE A 58 -5.42 -16.87 -25.23
N ASN A 59 -5.95 -17.51 -26.27
CA ASN A 59 -6.58 -18.83 -26.15
C ASN A 59 -5.57 -19.78 -25.49
N ASN A 60 -6.04 -20.83 -24.79
CA ASN A 60 -5.28 -21.76 -23.94
C ASN A 60 -4.03 -22.45 -24.59
N GLU A 61 -3.57 -22.04 -25.76
CA GLU A 61 -2.42 -22.55 -26.52
C GLU A 61 -1.10 -21.81 -26.23
N GLY A 62 -1.10 -20.69 -25.49
CA GLY A 62 0.13 -19.92 -25.19
C GLY A 62 0.37 -19.54 -23.73
N ILE A 63 -0.63 -19.71 -22.86
CA ILE A 63 -0.51 -19.37 -21.44
C ILE A 63 -0.16 -20.64 -20.69
N ASN A 64 1.12 -20.86 -20.39
CA ASN A 64 1.48 -21.86 -19.41
C ASN A 64 1.02 -21.37 -18.02
N LYS A 65 -0.21 -21.73 -17.64
CA LYS A 65 -0.87 -21.38 -16.38
C LYS A 65 -0.09 -21.82 -15.13
N GLN A 66 0.96 -22.62 -15.28
CA GLN A 66 1.74 -23.18 -14.18
C GLN A 66 3.07 -22.47 -13.93
N ASP A 67 3.53 -21.56 -14.81
CA ASP A 67 4.93 -21.10 -14.76
C ASP A 67 5.17 -19.64 -15.19
N SER A 68 4.15 -18.78 -15.16
CA SER A 68 4.32 -17.38 -15.55
C SER A 68 5.02 -16.54 -14.48
N GLY A 69 5.08 -16.95 -13.21
CA GLY A 69 5.63 -16.11 -12.14
C GLY A 69 4.84 -14.82 -11.86
N ILE A 70 3.68 -14.63 -12.50
CA ILE A 70 2.75 -13.50 -12.27
C ILE A 70 1.44 -14.11 -11.78
N ASP A 71 0.97 -13.65 -10.62
CA ASP A 71 -0.21 -14.21 -9.97
C ASP A 71 -1.47 -13.38 -10.31
N LEU A 72 -1.34 -12.04 -10.22
CA LEU A 72 -2.40 -11.10 -10.57
C LEU A 72 -1.93 -10.07 -11.60
N VAL A 73 -2.88 -9.48 -12.31
CA VAL A 73 -2.65 -8.35 -13.22
C VAL A 73 -3.68 -7.27 -12.94
N ALA A 74 -3.23 -6.04 -12.77
CA ALA A 74 -4.12 -4.88 -12.62
C ALA A 74 -3.98 -3.92 -13.79
N LYS A 75 -5.10 -3.40 -14.30
CA LYS A 75 -5.07 -2.33 -15.31
C LYS A 75 -4.87 -1.00 -14.61
N LEU A 76 -3.91 -0.22 -15.07
CA LEU A 76 -3.62 1.09 -14.49
C LEU A 76 -4.74 2.08 -14.82
N ALA A 77 -5.08 2.95 -13.86
CA ALA A 77 -6.19 3.89 -13.99
C ALA A 77 -5.80 5.18 -14.74
N GLU A 78 -4.60 5.70 -14.49
CA GLU A 78 -4.15 7.00 -15.04
C GLU A 78 -3.15 6.90 -16.19
N GLU A 79 -2.70 5.68 -16.54
CA GLU A 79 -1.73 5.46 -17.63
C GLU A 79 -2.02 4.17 -18.39
N ASP A 80 -1.46 4.05 -19.59
CA ASP A 80 -1.58 2.84 -20.39
C ASP A 80 -0.72 1.71 -19.83
N GLY A 81 -1.20 0.48 -20.01
CA GLY A 81 -0.52 -0.74 -19.61
C GLY A 81 -1.05 -1.35 -18.31
N TYR A 82 -0.29 -2.32 -17.82
CA TYR A 82 -0.68 -3.15 -16.70
C TYR A 82 0.37 -3.17 -15.59
N CYS A 83 -0.09 -3.36 -14.36
CA CYS A 83 0.74 -3.74 -13.24
C CYS A 83 0.79 -5.28 -13.13
N ALA A 84 1.97 -5.87 -13.27
CA ALA A 84 2.19 -7.28 -12.93
C ALA A 84 2.33 -7.43 -11.42
N ILE A 85 1.62 -8.39 -10.82
CA ILE A 85 1.60 -8.56 -9.37
C ILE A 85 2.00 -9.99 -9.00
N GLN A 86 2.90 -10.12 -8.03
CA GLN A 86 3.29 -11.39 -7.44
C GLN A 86 2.95 -11.41 -5.95
N CYS A 87 2.27 -12.46 -5.50
CA CYS A 87 1.82 -12.68 -4.14
C CYS A 87 2.68 -13.77 -3.48
N LYS A 88 3.47 -13.42 -2.47
CA LYS A 88 4.36 -14.33 -1.73
C LYS A 88 3.82 -14.64 -0.34
N PHE A 89 3.03 -15.72 -0.26
CA PHE A 89 2.43 -16.17 0.99
C PHE A 89 3.32 -17.13 1.79
N TYR A 90 4.42 -16.60 2.33
CA TYR A 90 5.35 -17.36 3.17
C TYR A 90 5.08 -17.21 4.67
N ASP A 91 5.82 -17.94 5.49
CA ASP A 91 5.85 -17.75 6.93
C ASP A 91 6.38 -16.35 7.28
N GLU A 92 5.90 -15.76 8.39
CA GLU A 92 6.33 -14.42 8.82
C GLU A 92 7.85 -14.34 9.07
N ASN A 93 8.50 -15.46 9.42
CA ASN A 93 9.94 -15.56 9.64
C ASN A 93 10.72 -15.97 8.39
N HIS A 94 10.07 -16.21 7.25
CA HIS A 94 10.77 -16.43 6.00
C HIS A 94 11.50 -15.15 5.58
N ARG A 95 12.64 -15.31 4.91
CA ARG A 95 13.39 -14.20 4.36
C ARG A 95 13.36 -14.30 2.84
N ILE A 96 12.64 -13.40 2.19
CA ILE A 96 12.54 -13.34 0.73
C ILE A 96 13.95 -13.29 0.12
N GLN A 97 14.21 -14.22 -0.78
CA GLN A 97 15.45 -14.32 -1.55
C GLN A 97 15.24 -13.80 -2.97
N LYS A 98 16.33 -13.42 -3.64
CA LYS A 98 16.28 -13.05 -5.07
C LYS A 98 15.67 -14.17 -5.92
N SER A 99 15.99 -15.43 -5.62
CA SER A 99 15.44 -16.61 -6.29
C SER A 99 13.92 -16.72 -6.18
N ASP A 100 13.31 -16.14 -5.14
CA ASP A 100 11.86 -16.12 -4.99
C ASP A 100 11.22 -15.18 -6.03
N LEU A 101 11.98 -14.24 -6.58
CA LEU A 101 11.51 -13.17 -7.48
C LEU A 101 11.96 -13.32 -8.94
N ASP A 102 12.98 -14.14 -9.22
CA ASP A 102 13.60 -14.24 -10.55
C ASP A 102 12.59 -14.55 -11.68
N LYS A 103 11.65 -15.47 -11.43
CA LYS A 103 10.58 -15.81 -12.40
C LYS A 103 9.66 -14.62 -12.67
N PHE A 104 9.29 -13.88 -11.62
CA PHE A 104 8.44 -12.70 -11.75
C PHE A 104 9.11 -11.61 -12.57
N PHE A 105 10.36 -11.27 -12.29
CA PHE A 105 11.06 -10.23 -13.06
C PHE A 105 11.25 -10.61 -14.53
N THR A 106 11.50 -11.89 -14.80
CA THR A 106 11.58 -12.40 -16.18
C THR A 106 10.26 -12.24 -16.91
N ALA A 107 9.15 -12.68 -16.31
CA ALA A 107 7.86 -12.69 -16.97
C ALA A 107 7.19 -11.32 -17.06
N SER A 108 7.39 -10.47 -16.06
CA SER A 108 6.91 -9.09 -16.04
C SER A 108 7.83 -8.13 -16.79
N GLY A 109 8.88 -8.61 -17.47
CA GLY A 109 9.73 -7.83 -18.38
C GLY A 109 9.14 -7.63 -19.77
N LYS A 110 7.90 -8.09 -20.02
CA LYS A 110 7.23 -7.95 -21.31
C LYS A 110 6.58 -6.57 -21.46
N LYS A 111 6.39 -6.16 -22.72
CA LYS A 111 5.92 -4.82 -23.12
C LYS A 111 4.55 -4.43 -22.56
N GLU A 112 3.73 -5.40 -22.17
CA GLU A 112 2.39 -5.17 -21.63
C GLU A 112 2.44 -4.57 -20.22
N PHE A 113 3.53 -4.76 -19.48
CA PHE A 113 3.67 -4.34 -18.10
C PHE A 113 4.50 -3.07 -17.98
N SER A 114 3.92 -2.05 -17.36
CA SER A 114 4.55 -0.76 -17.06
C SER A 114 4.82 -0.56 -15.58
N ARG A 115 4.21 -1.39 -14.71
CA ARG A 115 4.49 -1.42 -13.27
C ARG A 115 4.60 -2.85 -12.75
N ARG A 116 5.29 -3.01 -11.61
CA ARG A 116 5.39 -4.27 -10.86
C ARG A 116 5.02 -4.03 -9.41
N LEU A 117 4.32 -5.00 -8.83
CA LEU A 117 3.99 -5.01 -7.42
C LEU A 117 4.31 -6.40 -6.84
N VAL A 118 5.07 -6.42 -5.74
CA VAL A 118 5.29 -7.62 -4.95
C VAL A 118 4.55 -7.46 -3.63
N VAL A 119 3.71 -8.43 -3.29
CA VAL A 119 2.98 -8.44 -2.02
C VAL A 119 3.41 -9.66 -1.22
N ASP A 120 3.87 -9.47 0.01
CA ASP A 120 4.36 -10.57 0.85
C ASP A 120 3.89 -10.49 2.30
N THR A 121 3.88 -11.65 2.97
CA THR A 121 3.47 -11.78 4.37
C THR A 121 4.63 -11.97 5.34
N THR A 122 5.85 -11.65 4.93
CA THR A 122 7.06 -11.80 5.77
C THR A 122 7.28 -10.55 6.62
N ARG A 123 7.92 -10.71 7.78
CA ARG A 123 8.31 -9.59 8.66
C ARG A 123 9.82 -9.36 8.68
N LYS A 124 10.61 -10.27 8.11
CA LYS A 124 12.06 -10.10 8.00
C LYS A 124 12.39 -9.24 6.80
N GLU A 125 13.43 -8.41 6.95
CA GLU A 125 14.06 -7.74 5.82
C GLU A 125 14.44 -8.77 4.75
N TRP A 126 14.18 -8.43 3.49
CA TRP A 126 14.55 -9.26 2.36
C TRP A 126 16.08 -9.47 2.31
N SER A 127 16.54 -10.43 1.51
CA SER A 127 17.97 -10.58 1.30
C SER A 127 18.58 -9.37 0.60
N SER A 128 19.84 -9.06 0.86
CA SER A 128 20.51 -7.91 0.22
C SER A 128 20.45 -8.01 -1.32
N LEU A 129 20.58 -9.24 -1.85
CA LEU A 129 20.43 -9.51 -3.28
C LEU A 129 19.01 -9.30 -3.81
N ALA A 130 17.98 -9.52 -2.98
CA ALA A 130 16.60 -9.25 -3.35
C ALA A 130 16.30 -7.75 -3.34
N GLU A 131 16.79 -7.02 -2.32
CA GLU A 131 16.69 -5.56 -2.25
C GLU A 131 17.43 -4.88 -3.41
N GLU A 132 18.67 -5.31 -3.71
CA GLU A 132 19.46 -4.82 -4.85
C GLU A 132 18.76 -5.08 -6.19
N ALA A 133 18.00 -6.17 -6.31
CA ALA A 133 17.27 -6.48 -7.53
C ALA A 133 16.12 -5.49 -7.83
N LEU A 134 15.63 -4.75 -6.84
CA LEU A 134 14.59 -3.73 -7.03
C LEU A 134 15.12 -2.43 -7.62
N ILE A 135 16.40 -2.14 -7.36
CA ILE A 135 17.02 -0.85 -7.68
C ILE A 135 17.33 -0.76 -9.17
N GLY A 136 16.99 0.39 -9.78
CA GLY A 136 17.39 0.70 -11.16
C GLY A 136 16.67 -0.12 -12.24
N GLN A 137 15.56 -0.78 -11.90
CA GLN A 137 14.73 -1.50 -12.85
C GLN A 137 14.09 -0.54 -13.88
N THR A 138 14.06 -0.94 -15.15
CA THR A 138 13.36 -0.19 -16.20
C THR A 138 11.85 -0.12 -15.95
N ILE A 139 11.27 -1.22 -15.46
CA ILE A 139 9.88 -1.27 -15.01
C ILE A 139 9.90 -1.13 -13.48
N PRO A 140 9.35 -0.04 -12.92
CA PRO A 140 9.43 0.23 -11.48
C PRO A 140 8.71 -0.86 -10.68
N VAL A 141 9.27 -1.16 -9.51
CA VAL A 141 8.75 -2.18 -8.58
C VAL A 141 8.30 -1.50 -7.30
N GLN A 142 7.11 -1.86 -6.83
CA GLN A 142 6.57 -1.50 -5.52
C GLN A 142 6.45 -2.76 -4.65
N ARG A 143 6.56 -2.60 -3.34
CA ARG A 143 6.34 -3.65 -2.34
C ARG A 143 5.18 -3.26 -1.42
N ILE A 144 4.35 -4.24 -1.09
CA ILE A 144 3.35 -4.17 -0.03
C ILE A 144 3.64 -5.32 0.93
N GLY A 145 4.01 -4.98 2.16
CA GLY A 145 4.26 -5.95 3.20
C GLY A 145 3.02 -6.22 4.05
N LEU A 146 3.21 -7.07 5.06
CA LEU A 146 2.16 -7.40 6.02
C LEU A 146 1.68 -6.18 6.79
N ALA A 147 2.57 -5.22 7.09
CA ALA A 147 2.21 -4.02 7.83
C ALA A 147 1.19 -3.16 7.07
N GLU A 148 1.36 -2.98 5.77
CA GLU A 148 0.43 -2.21 4.93
C GLU A 148 -0.95 -2.88 4.87
N LEU A 149 -0.99 -4.21 4.75
CA LEU A 149 -2.23 -4.99 4.81
C LEU A 149 -2.92 -4.85 6.18
N GLU A 150 -2.15 -4.86 7.28
CA GLU A 150 -2.66 -4.68 8.65
C GLU A 150 -3.25 -3.26 8.87
N HIS A 151 -2.67 -2.24 8.24
CA HIS A 151 -3.13 -0.84 8.32
C HIS A 151 -4.32 -0.52 7.41
N SER A 152 -4.67 -1.42 6.49
CA SER A 152 -5.84 -1.28 5.63
C SER A 152 -7.12 -1.00 6.44
N PRO A 153 -8.03 -0.13 5.95
CA PRO A 153 -9.34 0.03 6.55
C PRO A 153 -10.26 -1.15 6.29
N ILE A 154 -9.85 -2.17 5.53
CA ILE A 154 -10.62 -3.42 5.38
C ILE A 154 -10.84 -4.06 6.77
N ASP A 155 -12.08 -4.46 7.03
CA ASP A 155 -12.45 -5.20 8.22
C ASP A 155 -12.17 -6.69 8.03
N TRP A 156 -10.91 -7.06 8.28
CA TRP A 156 -10.44 -8.44 8.21
C TRP A 156 -11.19 -9.41 9.13
N SER A 157 -11.90 -8.93 10.16
CA SER A 157 -12.64 -9.79 11.09
C SER A 157 -13.92 -10.38 10.50
N VAL A 158 -14.46 -9.75 9.45
CA VAL A 158 -15.67 -10.18 8.73
C VAL A 158 -15.41 -10.43 7.25
N TYR A 159 -14.15 -10.34 6.83
CA TYR A 159 -13.75 -10.51 5.44
C TYR A 159 -14.04 -11.94 4.96
N GLN A 160 -14.63 -12.02 3.77
CA GLN A 160 -14.74 -13.25 3.00
C GLN A 160 -14.36 -12.93 1.54
N PRO A 161 -13.83 -13.89 0.77
CA PRO A 161 -13.52 -13.66 -0.65
C PRO A 161 -14.71 -13.06 -1.41
N ASN A 162 -14.46 -11.98 -2.15
CA ASN A 162 -15.41 -11.15 -2.88
C ASN A 162 -16.44 -10.39 -2.01
N THR A 163 -16.33 -10.42 -0.69
CA THR A 163 -17.20 -9.71 0.25
C THR A 163 -16.36 -8.84 1.18
N VAL A 164 -16.03 -7.64 0.71
CA VAL A 164 -15.19 -6.68 1.45
C VAL A 164 -16.04 -5.65 2.16
N LYS A 165 -15.73 -5.40 3.43
CA LYS A 165 -16.29 -4.29 4.22
C LYS A 165 -15.15 -3.42 4.72
N LEU A 166 -15.33 -2.10 4.64
CA LEU A 166 -14.41 -1.14 5.25
C LEU A 166 -14.91 -0.77 6.65
N LYS A 167 -13.97 -0.57 7.57
CA LYS A 167 -14.25 -0.02 8.90
C LYS A 167 -14.81 1.39 8.77
N ALA A 168 -15.63 1.79 9.73
CA ALA A 168 -16.13 3.16 9.80
C ALA A 168 -14.96 4.14 10.03
N LYS A 169 -15.01 5.28 9.33
CA LYS A 169 -14.06 6.38 9.53
C LYS A 169 -14.13 6.93 10.95
N LYS A 170 -12.98 7.39 11.45
CA LYS A 170 -12.85 7.98 12.79
C LYS A 170 -13.74 9.22 12.89
N GLN A 171 -14.33 9.40 14.07
CA GLN A 171 -15.06 10.60 14.45
C GLN A 171 -14.22 11.43 15.41
N LEU A 172 -14.32 12.75 15.32
CA LEU A 172 -13.64 13.65 16.24
C LEU A 172 -14.10 13.37 17.67
N ARG A 173 -13.13 13.19 18.57
CA ARG A 173 -13.38 13.18 20.00
C ARG A 173 -13.53 14.61 20.51
N GLU A 174 -14.11 14.78 21.69
CA GLU A 174 -14.39 16.08 22.30
C GLU A 174 -13.16 17.01 22.31
N HIS A 175 -12.00 16.50 22.73
CA HIS A 175 -10.75 17.30 22.75
C HIS A 175 -10.25 17.70 21.35
N GLN A 176 -10.53 16.90 20.33
CA GLN A 176 -10.14 17.18 18.95
C GLN A 176 -11.10 18.20 18.31
N SER A 177 -12.39 18.11 18.60
CA SER A 177 -13.38 19.13 18.22
C SER A 177 -13.06 20.48 18.87
N ALA A 178 -12.71 20.49 20.15
CA ALA A 178 -12.28 21.71 20.84
C ALA A 178 -10.99 22.30 20.22
N ALA A 179 -10.02 21.45 19.85
CA ALA A 179 -8.82 21.88 19.15
C ALA A 179 -9.14 22.49 17.77
N LEU A 180 -10.02 21.86 16.99
CA LEU A 180 -10.46 22.36 15.68
C LEU A 180 -11.08 23.77 15.79
N GLU A 181 -12.01 23.97 16.71
CA GLU A 181 -12.64 25.27 16.93
C GLU A 181 -11.65 26.34 17.40
N ALA A 182 -10.71 25.97 18.28
CA ALA A 182 -9.67 26.90 18.73
C ALA A 182 -8.74 27.33 17.58
N VAL A 183 -8.33 26.38 16.71
CA VAL A 183 -7.52 26.70 15.52
C VAL A 183 -8.31 27.58 14.56
N LYS A 184 -9.58 27.26 14.30
CA LYS A 184 -10.45 28.05 13.41
C LYS A 184 -10.59 29.50 13.89
N LYS A 185 -10.83 29.70 15.18
CA LYS A 185 -10.88 31.04 15.78
C LYS A 185 -9.53 31.74 15.69
N GLY A 186 -8.44 31.09 16.12
CA GLY A 186 -7.11 31.68 16.12
C GLY A 186 -6.65 32.12 14.71
N LEU A 187 -6.91 31.31 13.69
CA LEU A 187 -6.52 31.62 12.31
C LEU A 187 -7.46 32.60 11.60
N SER A 188 -8.61 32.94 12.18
CA SER A 188 -9.42 34.08 11.71
C SER A 188 -8.86 35.43 12.14
N GLU A 189 -8.00 35.44 13.17
CA GLU A 189 -7.42 36.65 13.76
C GLU A 189 -5.91 36.79 13.46
N ALA A 190 -5.22 35.70 13.07
CA ALA A 190 -3.79 35.68 12.81
C ALA A 190 -3.40 34.66 11.73
N ASP A 191 -2.30 34.91 11.01
CA ASP A 191 -1.84 34.03 9.92
C ASP A 191 -1.11 32.76 10.42
N ARG A 192 -0.73 32.70 11.71
CA ARG A 192 0.11 31.64 12.27
C ARG A 192 -0.36 31.23 13.66
N GLY A 193 -0.36 29.92 13.93
CA GLY A 193 -0.69 29.34 15.22
C GLY A 193 0.13 28.08 15.52
N LYS A 194 0.09 27.63 16.78
CA LYS A 194 0.73 26.38 17.23
C LYS A 194 -0.29 25.52 17.96
N LEU A 195 -0.52 24.31 17.45
CA LEU A 195 -1.35 23.30 18.09
C LEU A 195 -0.47 22.36 18.91
N ILE A 196 -0.60 22.42 20.24
CA ILE A 196 0.13 21.54 21.15
C ILE A 196 -0.79 20.41 21.61
N MET A 197 -0.38 19.17 21.35
CA MET A 197 -1.15 17.98 21.68
C MET A 197 -0.20 16.85 22.11
N ALA A 198 -0.55 16.15 23.17
CA ALA A 198 0.23 15.02 23.67
C ALA A 198 0.34 13.87 22.63
N CYS A 199 1.35 13.02 22.74
CA CYS A 199 1.48 11.81 21.91
C CYS A 199 0.27 10.88 22.11
N GLY A 200 -0.14 10.19 21.05
CA GLY A 200 -1.31 9.29 21.08
C GLY A 200 -2.69 9.96 21.04
N THR A 201 -2.80 11.29 21.17
CA THR A 201 -4.10 12.00 21.19
C THR A 201 -4.74 12.21 19.80
N GLY A 202 -4.11 11.70 18.74
CA GLY A 202 -4.61 11.78 17.36
C GLY A 202 -4.26 13.09 16.64
N LYS A 203 -3.01 13.56 16.79
CA LYS A 203 -2.50 14.77 16.10
C LYS A 203 -2.67 14.72 14.59
N THR A 204 -2.28 13.61 13.97
CA THR A 204 -2.34 13.42 12.53
C THR A 204 -3.77 13.50 12.00
N PHE A 205 -4.71 12.80 12.65
CA PHE A 205 -6.13 12.84 12.33
C PHE A 205 -6.76 14.22 12.58
N THR A 206 -6.39 14.88 13.69
CA THR A 206 -6.88 16.24 13.99
C THR A 206 -6.39 17.24 12.93
N GLY A 207 -5.13 17.10 12.50
CA GLY A 207 -4.54 17.89 11.41
C GLY A 207 -5.31 17.75 10.09
N LEU A 208 -5.73 16.52 9.74
CA LEU A 208 -6.60 16.28 8.59
C LEU A 208 -7.92 17.06 8.70
N LYS A 209 -8.63 16.93 9.83
CA LYS A 209 -9.92 17.60 10.02
C LYS A 209 -9.80 19.12 10.01
N ILE A 210 -8.69 19.66 10.52
CA ILE A 210 -8.37 21.10 10.39
C ILE A 210 -8.16 21.47 8.92
N ALA A 211 -7.36 20.70 8.17
CA ALA A 211 -7.11 20.95 6.76
C ALA A 211 -8.40 20.91 5.92
N GLU A 212 -9.26 19.91 6.15
CA GLU A 212 -10.57 19.79 5.50
C GLU A 212 -11.47 20.99 5.81
N THR A 213 -11.48 21.45 7.05
CA THR A 213 -12.37 22.54 7.49
C THR A 213 -11.90 23.92 7.01
N LEU A 214 -10.59 24.18 7.04
CA LEU A 214 -10.04 25.50 6.73
C LEU A 214 -9.69 25.69 5.26
N ALA A 215 -9.11 24.67 4.61
CA ALA A 215 -8.78 24.76 3.20
C ALA A 215 -9.98 24.31 2.35
N GLY A 216 -10.54 23.14 2.62
CA GLY A 216 -11.63 22.57 1.85
C GLY A 216 -11.25 22.16 0.42
N SER A 217 -12.26 21.90 -0.41
CA SER A 217 -12.07 21.41 -1.78
C SER A 217 -11.44 22.46 -2.70
N GLY A 218 -10.58 22.01 -3.63
CA GLY A 218 -9.92 22.86 -4.63
C GLY A 218 -8.77 23.72 -4.08
N LYS A 219 -8.38 23.53 -2.83
CA LYS A 219 -7.23 24.21 -2.21
C LYS A 219 -6.03 23.27 -2.07
N GLN A 220 -4.89 23.85 -1.70
CA GLN A 220 -3.62 23.15 -1.52
C GLN A 220 -3.22 23.18 -0.04
N VAL A 221 -2.69 22.07 0.45
CA VAL A 221 -2.18 21.92 1.81
C VAL A 221 -0.76 21.38 1.72
N LEU A 222 0.19 22.05 2.35
CA LEU A 222 1.57 21.59 2.48
C LEU A 222 1.75 20.98 3.86
N PHE A 223 2.02 19.67 3.91
CA PHE A 223 2.29 18.94 5.16
C PHE A 223 3.77 18.57 5.22
N LEU A 224 4.51 19.16 6.18
CA LEU A 224 5.95 18.94 6.34
C LEU A 224 6.21 17.96 7.47
N VAL A 225 7.06 16.96 7.22
CA VAL A 225 7.44 15.91 8.17
C VAL A 225 8.95 15.67 8.12
N PRO A 226 9.56 15.17 9.20
CA PRO A 226 11.01 15.01 9.27
C PRO A 226 11.53 13.70 8.67
N SER A 227 10.66 12.76 8.27
CA SER A 227 11.09 11.47 7.69
C SER A 227 10.10 10.92 6.65
N LEU A 228 10.61 10.08 5.75
CA LEU A 228 9.81 9.34 4.76
C LEU A 228 8.78 8.44 5.45
N SER A 229 9.15 7.83 6.59
CA SER A 229 8.25 7.01 7.38
C SER A 229 7.01 7.78 7.84
N LEU A 230 7.23 8.96 8.44
CA LEU A 230 6.13 9.81 8.89
C LEU A 230 5.31 10.36 7.72
N MET A 231 5.94 10.60 6.56
CA MET A 231 5.23 11.00 5.34
C MET A 231 4.27 9.90 4.89
N SER A 232 4.77 8.68 4.71
CA SER A 232 3.97 7.53 4.26
C SER A 232 2.80 7.26 5.22
N GLN A 233 3.07 7.26 6.53
CA GLN A 233 2.04 7.10 7.56
C GLN A 233 0.98 8.21 7.51
N THR A 234 1.42 9.47 7.37
CA THR A 234 0.49 10.61 7.33
C THR A 234 -0.41 10.56 6.11
N ILE A 235 0.16 10.37 4.92
CA ILE A 235 -0.61 10.37 3.67
C ILE A 235 -1.59 9.18 3.65
N THR A 236 -1.16 8.01 4.12
CA THR A 236 -2.02 6.83 4.22
C THR A 236 -3.18 7.07 5.18
N GLU A 237 -2.90 7.54 6.40
CA GLU A 237 -3.93 7.87 7.39
C GLU A 237 -4.89 8.94 6.86
N TRP A 238 -4.38 9.98 6.19
CA TRP A 238 -5.21 11.04 5.61
C TRP A 238 -6.11 10.50 4.50
N THR A 239 -5.58 9.67 3.61
CA THR A 239 -6.34 9.07 2.50
C THR A 239 -7.44 8.14 2.99
N ILE A 240 -7.19 7.39 4.07
CA ILE A 240 -8.20 6.51 4.68
C ILE A 240 -9.30 7.34 5.35
N GLU A 241 -8.94 8.37 6.11
CA GLU A 241 -9.84 9.08 7.02
C GLU A 241 -10.50 10.33 6.41
N THR A 242 -10.08 10.73 5.21
CA THR A 242 -10.58 11.95 4.58
C THR A 242 -12.03 11.82 4.13
N SER A 243 -12.83 12.85 4.40
CA SER A 243 -14.16 13.03 3.83
C SER A 243 -14.13 13.79 2.51
N THR A 244 -13.03 14.49 2.21
CA THR A 244 -12.84 15.28 0.99
C THR A 244 -11.80 14.61 0.09
N PRO A 245 -12.12 14.20 -1.15
CA PRO A 245 -11.13 13.54 -2.01
C PRO A 245 -9.80 14.29 -2.08
N LEU A 246 -8.71 13.61 -1.73
CA LEU A 246 -7.36 14.16 -1.71
C LEU A 246 -6.59 13.71 -2.96
N ARG A 247 -5.90 14.65 -3.60
CA ARG A 247 -4.85 14.34 -4.57
C ARG A 247 -3.50 14.62 -3.90
N SER A 248 -2.85 13.55 -3.46
CA SER A 248 -1.61 13.63 -2.68
C SER A 248 -0.39 13.53 -3.58
N PHE A 249 0.64 14.32 -3.28
CA PHE A 249 1.95 14.25 -3.93
C PHE A 249 3.02 14.10 -2.84
N SER A 250 3.94 13.17 -3.04
CA SER A 250 5.11 12.99 -2.18
C SER A 250 6.28 13.74 -2.79
N VAL A 251 6.92 14.63 -2.03
CA VAL A 251 8.10 15.38 -2.49
C VAL A 251 9.26 15.08 -1.56
N CYS A 252 10.30 14.47 -2.10
CA CYS A 252 11.48 14.05 -1.34
C CYS A 252 12.73 14.55 -2.06
N SER A 253 13.63 15.22 -1.32
CA SER A 253 14.93 15.67 -1.85
C SER A 253 15.99 14.56 -1.87
N ASP A 254 15.65 13.38 -1.34
CA ASP A 254 16.62 12.32 -1.15
C ASP A 254 16.75 11.45 -2.40
N ASN A 255 17.78 11.76 -3.20
CA ASN A 255 18.22 10.92 -4.32
C ASN A 255 19.10 9.73 -3.85
N GLN A 256 19.31 9.54 -2.54
CA GLN A 256 20.16 8.48 -1.95
C GLN A 256 19.38 7.35 -1.28
N VAL A 257 18.09 7.20 -1.55
CA VAL A 257 17.29 6.06 -1.10
C VAL A 257 17.74 4.81 -1.85
N GLY A 258 18.61 4.02 -1.22
CA GLY A 258 19.28 2.85 -1.81
C GLY A 258 20.76 2.70 -1.43
N LYS A 259 21.38 3.70 -0.77
CA LYS A 259 22.74 3.56 -0.21
C LYS A 259 22.69 3.66 1.32
N ARG A 260 22.93 2.53 2.00
CA ARG A 260 23.16 2.48 3.45
C ARG A 260 24.13 3.59 3.87
N LYS A 261 23.68 4.48 4.76
CA LYS A 261 24.60 5.19 5.66
C LYS A 261 24.60 4.45 7.00
N ASN A 262 25.81 4.15 7.46
CA ASN A 262 26.02 3.71 8.84
C ASN A 262 25.75 4.90 9.77
N GLY A 263 24.73 4.80 10.62
CA GLY A 263 24.55 5.65 11.80
C GLY A 263 23.12 6.16 11.98
N ASP A 264 22.47 5.69 13.05
CA ASP A 264 21.44 6.33 13.90
C ASP A 264 20.29 7.16 13.30
N ASP A 265 20.02 7.09 12.00
CA ASP A 265 18.90 7.82 11.39
C ASP A 265 17.60 6.97 11.35
N LEU A 266 16.54 7.65 11.78
CA LEU A 266 15.19 7.14 12.08
C LEU A 266 14.52 6.44 10.89
N ALA A 267 14.46 5.11 10.92
CA ALA A 267 13.57 4.27 10.12
C ALA A 267 13.45 4.69 8.64
N ASP A 268 14.51 4.44 7.87
CA ASP A 268 14.52 4.63 6.42
C ASP A 268 13.51 3.68 5.76
N ILE A 269 12.40 4.24 5.27
CA ILE A 269 11.50 3.55 4.35
C ILE A 269 12.14 3.59 2.96
N ASN A 270 12.18 2.44 2.27
CA ASN A 270 12.67 2.37 0.89
C ASN A 270 11.62 2.98 -0.06
N ILE A 271 12.03 3.60 -1.16
CA ILE A 271 11.12 4.23 -2.14
C ILE A 271 10.12 3.22 -2.70
N HIS A 272 10.54 1.96 -2.79
CA HIS A 272 9.71 0.83 -3.23
C HIS A 272 8.55 0.52 -2.26
N ASP A 273 8.63 0.96 -1.01
CA ASP A 273 7.60 0.77 0.02
C ASP A 273 6.62 1.95 0.09
N LEU A 274 6.83 3.01 -0.70
CA LEU A 274 5.90 4.13 -0.75
C LEU A 274 4.67 3.75 -1.57
N ALA A 275 3.49 3.90 -0.97
CA ALA A 275 2.21 3.63 -1.63
C ALA A 275 1.90 4.62 -2.78
N TYR A 276 2.57 5.77 -2.81
CA TYR A 276 2.32 6.87 -3.74
C TYR A 276 3.53 7.09 -4.64
N PRO A 277 3.32 7.48 -5.91
CA PRO A 277 4.42 7.87 -6.80
C PRO A 277 5.27 8.98 -6.15
N ALA A 278 6.59 8.80 -6.19
CA ALA A 278 7.60 9.78 -5.79
C ALA A 278 8.19 10.46 -7.03
#